data_AF-A0A0K0DIB1-F1
#
_entry.id   AF-A0A0K0DIB1-F1
#
_cell.length_a   1.000
_cell.length_b   1.000
_cell.length_c   1.000
_cell.angle_alpha   90.00
_cell.angle_beta   90.00
_cell.angle_gamma   90.00
#
_symmetry.space_group_name_H-M   'P 1'
#
loop_
_entity.id
_entity.type
_entity.pdbx_description
1 polymer ?
#
loop_
_entity_poly.entity_id
_entity_poly.type
_entity_poly.pdbx_seq_one_letter_code
_entity_poly.pdbx_strand_id
1 'polypeptide(L)'
;DYCGKHGRWNCVKAHIRTHTGEKPFNISPFEILLSRTLRRHHLVHSGEKKHSCPICGRRIARKDNVKTHIKPYRFSSSRSAVFSIV
;
A
#
# COMPACT_ATOMS: atom_id res chain seq x y z
N ASP A 1 38.14 28.98 1.47
CA ASP A 1 38.11 27.50 1.44
C ASP A 1 38.21 26.79 2.80
N TYR A 2 37.68 27.36 3.89
CA TYR A 2 37.65 26.65 5.19
C TYR A 2 36.27 26.02 5.43
N CYS A 3 36.01 24.88 4.78
CA CYS A 3 34.82 24.06 5.04
C CYS A 3 35.13 23.01 6.12
N GLY A 4 34.62 23.24 7.34
CA GLY A 4 34.98 22.53 8.56
C GLY A 4 34.75 21.01 8.54
N LYS A 5 35.82 20.26 8.76
CA LYS A 5 35.86 18.78 8.74
C LYS A 5 35.54 18.10 10.08
N HIS A 6 35.03 18.80 11.10
CA HIS A 6 34.96 18.26 12.47
C HIS A 6 33.54 18.26 13.10
N GLY A 7 32.50 18.11 12.29
CA GLY A 7 31.12 17.97 12.79
C GLY A 7 30.65 16.51 12.85
N ARG A 8 29.75 16.18 13.80
CA ARG A 8 28.98 14.92 13.76
C ARG A 8 28.33 14.75 12.38
N TRP A 9 28.24 13.51 11.86
CA TRP A 9 27.73 13.20 10.50
C TRP A 9 26.45 13.95 10.10
N ASN A 10 25.53 14.13 11.05
CA ASN A 10 24.27 14.86 10.82
C ASN A 10 24.48 16.35 10.52
N CYS A 11 25.47 17.00 11.16
CA CYS A 11 25.84 18.38 10.89
C CYS A 11 26.50 18.53 9.52
N VAL A 12 27.39 17.59 9.16
CA VAL A 12 28.03 17.56 7.83
C VAL A 12 26.97 17.38 6.74
N LYS A 13 26.00 16.48 6.94
CA LYS A 13 24.89 16.28 6.00
C LYS A 13 23.99 17.52 5.88
N ALA A 14 23.72 18.22 6.98
CA ALA A 14 22.97 19.48 6.94
C ALA A 14 23.74 20.59 6.22
N HIS A 15 25.05 20.67 6.42
CA HIS A 15 25.93 21.62 5.75
C HIS A 15 26.06 21.35 4.24
N ILE A 16 26.20 20.09 3.82
CA ILE A 16 26.24 19.75 2.38
C ILE A 16 24.92 20.13 1.69
N ARG A 17 23.76 20.00 2.37
CA ARG A 17 22.47 20.44 1.83
C ARG A 17 22.39 21.93 1.55
N THR A 18 23.15 22.78 2.25
CA THR A 18 23.20 24.22 1.94
C THR A 18 24.02 24.52 0.69
N HIS A 19 24.94 23.63 0.31
CA HIS A 19 25.67 23.73 -0.97
C HIS A 19 24.88 23.12 -2.13
N THR A 20 24.20 21.99 -1.91
CA THR A 20 23.51 21.25 -2.98
C THR A 20 22.06 21.69 -3.21
N GLY A 21 21.46 22.44 -2.28
CA GLY A 21 20.04 22.83 -2.35
C GLY A 21 19.07 21.65 -2.22
N GLU A 22 19.57 20.44 -1.90
CA GLU A 22 18.75 19.24 -1.76
C GLU A 22 17.85 19.34 -0.54
N LYS A 23 16.57 19.64 -0.79
CA LYS A 23 15.52 19.62 0.23
C LYS A 23 15.12 18.17 0.49
N PRO A 24 15.08 17.68 1.76
CA PRO A 24 14.71 16.30 2.04
C PRO A 24 13.26 16.05 1.57
N PHE A 25 13.12 15.20 0.55
CA PHE A 25 11.92 14.48 0.11
C PHE A 25 10.58 15.12 0.52
N ASN A 26 10.27 16.30 -0.01
CA ASN A 26 8.90 16.82 0.01
C ASN A 26 8.11 16.11 -1.09
N ILE A 27 7.80 14.83 -0.89
CA ILE A 27 6.81 14.16 -1.73
C ILE A 27 5.47 14.77 -1.34
N SER A 28 4.89 15.57 -2.23
CA SER A 28 3.59 16.19 -2.01
C SER A 28 2.53 15.12 -1.70
N PRO A 29 1.55 15.38 -0.82
CA PRO A 29 0.41 14.46 -0.61
C PRO A 29 -0.26 14.03 -1.92
N PHE A 30 -0.24 14.90 -2.93
CA PHE A 30 -0.70 14.60 -4.28
C PHE A 30 0.11 13.49 -4.95
N GLU A 31 1.44 13.56 -4.90
CA GLU A 31 2.35 12.55 -5.47
C GLU A 31 2.18 11.19 -4.77
N ILE A 32 1.93 11.19 -3.45
CA ILE A 32 1.63 9.97 -2.68
C ILE A 32 0.27 9.37 -3.13
N LEU A 33 -0.74 10.21 -3.36
CA LEU A 33 -2.05 9.76 -3.82
C LEU A 33 -1.98 9.22 -5.26
N LEU A 34 -1.23 9.90 -6.12
CA LEU A 34 -1.03 9.53 -7.51
C LEU A 34 -0.30 8.18 -7.60
N SER A 35 0.81 8.01 -6.89
CA SER A 35 1.55 6.75 -6.84
C SER A 35 0.71 5.57 -6.33
N ARG A 36 -0.10 5.78 -5.27
CA ARG A 36 -1.06 4.76 -4.79
C ARG A 36 -2.11 4.41 -5.85
N THR A 37 -2.58 5.40 -6.59
CA THR A 37 -3.59 5.22 -7.65
C THR A 37 -3.01 4.49 -8.85
N LEU A 38 -1.80 4.86 -9.28
CA LEU A 38 -1.09 4.18 -10.37
C LEU A 38 -0.81 2.73 -10.01
N ARG A 39 -0.28 2.45 -8.81
CA ARG A 39 -0.05 1.07 -8.34
C ARG A 39 -1.32 0.23 -8.38
N ARG A 40 -2.47 0.82 -8.01
CA ARG A 40 -3.78 0.16 -8.11
C ARG A 40 -4.18 -0.07 -9.56
N HIS A 41 -3.96 0.90 -10.45
CA HIS A 41 -4.28 0.80 -11.87
C HIS A 41 -3.45 -0.29 -12.56
N HIS A 42 -2.17 -0.45 -12.23
CA HIS A 42 -1.31 -1.52 -12.76
C HIS A 42 -1.83 -2.94 -12.48
N LEU A 43 -2.64 -3.15 -11.44
CA LEU A 43 -3.27 -4.45 -11.19
C LEU A 43 -4.26 -4.86 -12.30
N VAL A 44 -4.81 -3.88 -13.03
CA VAL A 44 -5.72 -4.13 -14.16
C VAL A 44 -4.94 -4.69 -15.35
N HIS A 45 -3.77 -4.10 -15.65
CA HIS A 45 -2.92 -4.54 -16.75
C HIS A 45 -2.22 -5.87 -16.46
N SER A 46 -1.69 -6.04 -15.25
CA SER A 46 -0.96 -7.25 -14.87
C SER A 46 -1.86 -8.46 -14.61
N GLY A 47 -3.15 -8.25 -14.39
CA GLY A 47 -4.08 -9.31 -14.02
C GLY A 47 -3.80 -9.92 -12.64
N GLU A 48 -2.91 -9.34 -11.83
CA GLU A 48 -2.54 -9.85 -10.52
C GLU A 48 -3.75 -9.89 -9.57
N LYS A 49 -4.13 -11.09 -9.13
CA LYS A 49 -5.22 -11.31 -8.17
C LYS A 49 -4.68 -11.84 -6.84
N LYS A 50 -4.26 -10.91 -5.98
CA LYS A 50 -3.53 -11.20 -4.73
C LYS A 50 -4.41 -11.69 -3.58
N HIS A 51 -5.72 -11.43 -3.61
CA HIS A 51 -6.60 -11.74 -2.49
C HIS A 51 -7.54 -12.89 -2.83
N SER A 52 -7.58 -13.92 -2.00
CA SER A 52 -8.55 -15.01 -2.12
C SER A 52 -9.80 -14.71 -1.28
N CYS A 53 -10.98 -15.00 -1.82
CA CYS A 53 -12.21 -15.04 -1.04
C CYS A 53 -12.20 -16.29 -0.14
N PRO A 54 -12.35 -16.17 1.19
CA PRO A 54 -12.34 -17.34 2.08
C PRO A 54 -13.57 -18.23 1.93
N ILE A 55 -14.61 -17.77 1.23
CA ILE A 55 -15.91 -18.47 1.15
C ILE A 55 -16.03 -19.27 -0.15
N CYS A 56 -15.63 -18.68 -1.28
CA CYS A 56 -15.73 -19.32 -2.60
C CYS A 56 -14.38 -19.52 -3.30
N GLY A 57 -13.26 -19.17 -2.65
CA GLY A 57 -11.91 -19.32 -3.22
C GLY A 57 -11.57 -18.38 -4.38
N ARG A 58 -12.51 -17.54 -4.83
CA ARG A 58 -12.31 -16.63 -5.97
C ARG A 58 -11.18 -15.63 -5.68
N ARG A 59 -10.22 -15.53 -6.59
CA ARG A 59 -9.12 -14.54 -6.50
C ARG A 59 -9.56 -13.18 -7.02
N ILE A 60 -9.23 -12.12 -6.28
CA ILE A 60 -9.62 -10.73 -6.49
C ILE A 60 -8.37 -9.84 -6.37
N ALA A 61 -8.26 -8.83 -7.23
CA ALA A 61 -7.09 -7.94 -7.30
C ALA A 61 -6.97 -6.98 -6.10
N ARG A 62 -8.10 -6.53 -5.54
CA ARG A 62 -8.13 -5.50 -4.50
C ARG A 62 -8.89 -5.93 -3.26
N LYS A 63 -8.38 -5.56 -2.07
CA LYS A 63 -9.00 -5.86 -0.78
C LYS A 63 -10.39 -5.25 -0.59
N ASP A 64 -10.62 -4.03 -1.08
CA ASP A 64 -11.93 -3.38 -1.01
C ASP A 64 -12.97 -4.10 -1.88
N ASN A 65 -12.57 -4.63 -3.04
CA ASN A 65 -13.42 -5.49 -3.86
C ASN A 65 -13.76 -6.82 -3.15
N VAL A 66 -12.83 -7.38 -2.36
CA VAL A 66 -13.14 -8.55 -1.53
C VAL A 66 -14.21 -8.20 -0.50
N LYS A 67 -14.10 -7.04 0.17
CA LYS A 67 -15.08 -6.61 1.18
C LYS A 67 -16.49 -6.53 0.59
N THR A 68 -16.66 -5.95 -0.60
CA THR A 68 -17.96 -5.87 -1.27
C THR A 68 -18.43 -7.23 -1.79
N HIS A 69 -17.51 -8.05 -2.30
CA HIS A 69 -17.80 -9.42 -2.75
C HIS A 69 -18.30 -10.33 -1.62
N ILE A 70 -17.77 -10.21 -0.41
CA ILE A 70 -18.19 -11.05 0.72
C ILE A 70 -19.47 -10.56 1.40
N LYS A 71 -19.94 -9.31 1.16
CA LYS A 71 -21.17 -8.77 1.75
C LYS A 71 -22.39 -9.70 1.60
N PRO A 72 -22.73 -10.22 0.41
CA PRO A 72 -23.87 -11.13 0.26
C PRO A 72 -23.71 -12.41 1.09
N TYR A 73 -22.49 -12.93 1.26
CA TYR A 73 -22.22 -14.09 2.10
C TYR A 73 -22.33 -13.81 3.61
N ARG A 74 -22.38 -12.54 4.04
CA ARG A 74 -22.63 -12.19 5.45
C ARG A 74 -24.11 -12.33 5.81
N PHE A 75 -25.01 -12.24 4.83
CA PHE A 75 -26.46 -12.44 5.02
C PHE A 75 -26.85 -13.93 4.95
N SER A 76 -26.06 -14.77 4.29
CA SER A 76 -26.28 -16.23 4.29
C SER A 76 -25.86 -16.91 5.59
N SER A 77 -25.21 -16.20 6.52
CA SER A 77 -24.79 -16.72 7.83
C SER A 77 -25.89 -16.60 8.91
N SER A 78 -27.16 -16.65 8.49
CA SER A 78 -28.33 -16.72 9.40
C SER A 78 -29.08 -18.04 9.32
N ARG A 79 -28.50 -19.12 8.75
CA ARG A 79 -29.03 -20.49 8.88
C ARG A 79 -27.92 -21.53 8.96
N SER A 80 -27.89 -22.20 10.11
CA SER A 80 -27.43 -23.57 10.38
C SER A 80 -26.24 -24.10 9.57
N ALA A 81 -25.04 -23.98 10.14
CA ALA A 81 -24.01 -25.01 9.95
C ALA A 81 -24.24 -26.11 10.99
N VAL A 82 -25.28 -26.92 10.78
CA VAL A 82 -25.27 -28.29 11.30
C VAL A 82 -24.17 -29.00 10.52
N PHE A 83 -23.00 -29.15 11.14
CA PHE A 83 -22.03 -30.15 10.71
C PHE A 83 -22.62 -31.52 11.08
N SER A 84 -23.51 -32.01 10.23
CA SER A 84 -23.81 -33.44 10.11
C SER A 84 -22.93 -33.95 8.99
N ILE A 85 -21.72 -34.38 9.34
CA ILE A 85 -20.93 -35.29 8.51
C ILE A 85 -21.23 -36.68 9.07
N VAL A 86 -21.78 -37.53 8.21
CA VAL A 86 -21.97 -38.98 8.39
C VAL A 86 -20.68 -39.69 8.81
#